data_AF-A0A2K0A9U2-F1
#
_entry.id   AF-A0A2K0A9U2-F1
#
_cell.length_a   1.000
_cell.length_b   1.000
_cell.length_c   1.000
_cell.angle_alpha   90.00
_cell.angle_beta   90.00
_cell.angle_gamma   90.00
#
_symmetry.space_group_name_H-M   'P 1'
#
loop_
_entity.id
_entity.type
_entity.pdbx_description
1 polymer ?
#
loop_
_entity_poly.entity_id
_entity_poly.type
_entity_poly.pdbx_seq_one_letter_code
_entity_poly.pdbx_strand_id
1 'polypeptide(L)'
;MVYLENFFTTTINLNIYLICIIAIIYIMIHQNRHRQFNQYLDVYLNYIPVLTHEFGHVLFNKISGGRAKDLVIITRPSERLQTMQQGYAITQSKGLIGQFITTLGGYIMPPLMLLIGLSAAYYGHPSLFLSAYIIIFIYFLMLTSRKLSPIIVLIIFIALLYFLVQHDNQLLFYYLVTFIYHLILGVLLGEVLQSSWTIFKLTFQRPIPSWDGRTLTELTRIPTSLFSTLWIAINILSIYLMLIFTI
;
A
#
# COMPACT_ATOMS: atom_id res chain seq x y z
N MET A 1 18.26 1.63 -27.22
CA MET A 1 16.98 1.62 -27.97
C MET A 1 16.15 0.42 -27.54
N VAL A 2 16.54 -0.82 -27.87
CA VAL A 2 15.77 -2.05 -27.54
C VAL A 2 15.40 -2.20 -26.05
N TYR A 3 16.32 -1.99 -25.11
CA TYR A 3 15.99 -2.09 -23.67
C TYR A 3 15.04 -1.01 -23.16
N LEU A 4 15.10 0.19 -23.75
CA LEU A 4 14.24 1.31 -23.35
C LEU A 4 12.85 1.12 -23.94
N GLU A 5 12.76 0.63 -25.16
CA GLU A 5 11.53 0.20 -25.79
C GLU A 5 10.87 -0.94 -24.99
N ASN A 6 11.61 -2.02 -24.71
CA ASN A 6 11.13 -3.14 -23.89
C ASN A 6 10.63 -2.67 -22.53
N PHE A 7 11.33 -1.75 -21.88
CA PHE A 7 10.89 -1.15 -20.62
C PHE A 7 9.49 -0.55 -20.74
N PHE A 8 9.16 0.15 -21.82
CA PHE A 8 7.84 0.76 -22.02
C PHE A 8 6.81 -0.19 -22.66
N THR A 9 7.20 -1.34 -23.20
CA THR A 9 6.28 -2.20 -23.98
C THR A 9 6.09 -3.60 -23.42
N THR A 10 6.78 -3.98 -22.33
CA THR A 10 6.60 -5.30 -21.72
C THR A 10 5.19 -5.40 -21.11
N THR A 11 4.41 -6.38 -21.51
CA THR A 11 3.04 -6.59 -21.02
C THR A 11 3.01 -7.61 -19.89
N ILE A 12 2.12 -7.41 -18.90
CA ILE A 12 1.75 -8.45 -17.93
C ILE A 12 0.26 -8.70 -18.09
N ASN A 13 -0.10 -9.95 -18.43
CA ASN A 13 -1.51 -10.35 -18.48
C ASN A 13 -2.05 -10.49 -17.06
N LEU A 14 -3.01 -9.65 -16.70
CA LEU A 14 -3.65 -9.69 -15.39
C LEU A 14 -4.55 -10.92 -15.28
N ASN A 15 -4.43 -11.63 -14.17
CA ASN A 15 -5.31 -12.73 -13.78
C ASN A 15 -6.07 -12.32 -12.52
N ILE A 16 -7.31 -11.87 -12.70
CA ILE A 16 -8.19 -11.45 -11.59
C ILE A 16 -8.36 -12.54 -10.53
N TYR A 17 -8.49 -13.81 -10.94
CA TYR A 17 -8.65 -14.91 -10.00
C TYR A 17 -7.43 -15.04 -9.08
N LEU A 18 -6.22 -14.90 -9.61
CA LEU A 18 -5.00 -14.93 -8.81
C LEU A 18 -4.93 -13.74 -7.84
N ILE A 19 -5.27 -12.53 -8.30
CA ILE A 19 -5.31 -11.33 -7.44
C ILE A 19 -6.32 -11.55 -6.28
N CYS A 20 -7.52 -12.04 -6.60
CA CYS A 20 -8.56 -12.33 -5.61
C CYS A 20 -8.14 -13.43 -4.61
N ILE A 21 -7.52 -14.51 -5.08
CA ILE A 21 -7.01 -15.58 -4.20
C ILE A 21 -5.98 -15.02 -3.23
N ILE A 22 -5.03 -14.22 -3.70
CA ILE A 22 -4.01 -13.59 -2.86
C ILE A 22 -4.66 -12.64 -1.84
N ALA A 23 -5.65 -11.84 -2.25
CA ALA A 23 -6.39 -10.95 -1.35
C ALA A 23 -7.12 -11.73 -0.24
N ILE A 24 -7.78 -12.85 -0.58
CA ILE A 24 -8.45 -13.71 0.39
C ILE A 24 -7.43 -14.30 1.39
N ILE A 25 -6.30 -14.82 0.89
CA ILE A 25 -5.23 -15.36 1.73
C ILE A 25 -4.70 -14.27 2.68
N TYR A 26 -4.45 -13.07 2.15
CA TYR A 26 -4.04 -11.91 2.94
C TYR A 26 -5.03 -11.61 4.07
N ILE A 27 -6.33 -11.54 3.78
CA ILE A 27 -7.38 -11.26 4.77
C ILE A 27 -7.43 -12.37 5.84
N MET A 28 -7.38 -13.63 5.41
CA MET A 28 -7.40 -14.78 6.32
C MET A 28 -6.21 -14.78 7.28
N ILE A 29 -5.01 -14.48 6.79
CA ILE A 29 -3.80 -14.37 7.62
C ILE A 29 -3.95 -13.21 8.60
N HIS A 30 -4.40 -12.05 8.12
CA HIS A 30 -4.54 -10.84 8.94
C HIS A 30 -5.56 -10.99 10.08
N GLN A 31 -6.71 -11.63 9.81
CA GLN A 31 -7.72 -11.92 10.84
C GLN A 31 -7.21 -12.93 11.88
N ASN A 32 -6.37 -13.86 11.46
CA ASN A 32 -5.79 -14.89 12.33
C ASN A 32 -4.39 -14.53 12.85
N ARG A 33 -4.00 -13.25 12.82
CA ARG A 33 -2.66 -12.76 13.19
C ARG A 33 -2.27 -13.04 14.64
N HIS A 34 -3.18 -13.45 15.52
CA HIS A 34 -2.84 -13.78 16.90
C HIS A 34 -2.09 -15.13 17.01
N ARG A 35 -2.19 -16.01 16.01
CA ARG A 35 -1.48 -17.31 15.99
C ARG A 35 0.00 -17.12 15.61
N GLN A 36 0.90 -17.84 16.28
CA GLN A 36 2.36 -17.66 16.18
C GLN A 36 2.90 -17.60 14.75
N PHE A 37 2.51 -18.51 13.87
CA PHE A 37 2.99 -18.53 12.48
C PHE A 37 2.41 -17.36 11.65
N ASN A 38 1.12 -17.07 11.83
CA ASN A 38 0.42 -16.02 11.10
C ASN A 38 0.93 -14.61 11.45
N GLN A 39 1.48 -14.42 12.64
CA GLN A 39 2.12 -13.17 13.05
C GLN A 39 3.25 -12.75 12.09
N TYR A 40 4.09 -13.70 11.68
CA TYR A 40 5.19 -13.41 10.76
C TYR A 40 4.68 -13.22 9.34
N LEU A 41 3.75 -14.06 8.87
CA LEU A 41 3.15 -13.89 7.55
C LEU A 41 2.39 -12.55 7.42
N ASP A 42 1.68 -12.14 8.47
CA ASP A 42 1.02 -10.84 8.54
C ASP A 42 2.04 -9.71 8.37
N VAL A 43 3.23 -9.79 9.00
CA VAL A 43 4.29 -8.79 8.81
C VAL A 43 4.71 -8.69 7.35
N TYR A 44 4.99 -9.82 6.69
CA TYR A 44 5.49 -9.82 5.32
C TYR A 44 4.43 -9.34 4.33
N LEU A 45 3.21 -9.87 4.42
CA LEU A 45 2.14 -9.54 3.49
C LEU A 45 1.61 -8.12 3.67
N ASN A 46 1.62 -7.58 4.91
CA ASN A 46 1.24 -6.20 5.18
C ASN A 46 2.34 -5.17 4.90
N TYR A 47 3.56 -5.61 4.56
CA TYR A 47 4.66 -4.66 4.42
C TYR A 47 4.37 -3.59 3.35
N ILE A 48 3.94 -4.02 2.15
CA ILE A 48 3.60 -3.11 1.05
C ILE A 48 2.33 -2.29 1.37
N PRO A 49 1.21 -2.88 1.82
CA PRO A 49 0.04 -2.13 2.27
C PRO A 49 0.33 -1.03 3.31
N VAL A 50 1.00 -1.39 4.41
CA VAL A 50 1.29 -0.47 5.51
C VAL A 50 2.26 0.61 5.04
N LEU A 51 3.30 0.26 4.28
CA LEU A 51 4.19 1.26 3.69
C LEU A 51 3.42 2.23 2.80
N THR A 52 2.52 1.71 1.98
CA THR A 52 1.72 2.52 1.06
C THR A 52 0.81 3.48 1.83
N HIS A 53 0.15 3.00 2.89
CA HIS A 53 -0.65 3.82 3.80
C HIS A 53 0.19 4.95 4.44
N GLU A 54 1.27 4.58 5.13
CA GLU A 54 2.10 5.55 5.86
C GLU A 54 2.81 6.53 4.91
N PHE A 55 3.21 6.06 3.73
CA PHE A 55 3.72 6.93 2.67
C PHE A 55 2.64 7.90 2.16
N GLY A 56 1.37 7.51 2.17
CA GLY A 56 0.24 8.40 1.90
C GLY A 56 0.25 9.62 2.83
N HIS A 57 0.41 9.42 4.13
CA HIS A 57 0.58 10.54 5.07
C HIS A 57 1.79 11.41 4.72
N VAL A 58 2.94 10.80 4.43
CA VAL A 58 4.16 11.53 4.10
C VAL A 58 4.02 12.36 2.82
N LEU A 59 3.46 11.78 1.76
CA LEU A 59 3.28 12.42 0.47
C LEU A 59 2.31 13.62 0.59
N PHE A 60 1.15 13.41 1.21
CA PHE A 60 0.14 14.45 1.38
C PHE A 60 0.60 15.54 2.36
N ASN A 61 1.42 15.18 3.36
CA ASN A 61 2.11 16.15 4.20
C ASN A 61 3.06 17.03 3.39
N LYS A 62 3.88 16.44 2.51
CA LYS A 62 4.80 17.18 1.65
C LYS A 62 4.06 18.12 0.69
N ILE A 63 3.00 17.62 0.03
CA ILE A 63 2.17 18.38 -0.92
C ILE A 63 1.52 19.59 -0.23
N SER A 64 1.06 19.43 1.02
CA SER A 64 0.50 20.52 1.82
C SER A 64 1.55 21.46 2.45
N GLY A 65 2.82 21.32 2.09
CA GLY A 65 3.93 22.17 2.54
C GLY A 65 4.53 21.79 3.89
N GLY A 66 4.14 20.63 4.46
CA GLY A 66 4.70 20.05 5.66
C GLY A 66 6.06 19.38 5.48
N ARG A 67 6.55 18.75 6.54
CA ARG A 67 7.81 17.99 6.57
C ARG A 67 7.59 16.63 7.25
N ALA A 68 7.97 15.55 6.58
CA ALA A 68 8.10 14.24 7.21
C ALA A 68 9.49 14.10 7.83
N LYS A 69 9.53 13.63 9.08
CA LYS A 69 10.76 13.45 9.87
C LYS A 69 11.22 12.01 9.89
N ASP A 70 10.29 11.09 10.08
CA ASP A 70 10.57 9.66 10.10
C ASP A 70 9.35 8.90 9.55
N LEU A 71 9.62 7.73 9.00
CA LEU A 71 8.64 6.78 8.53
C LEU A 71 9.12 5.42 9.02
N VAL A 72 8.31 4.69 9.76
CA VAL A 72 8.73 3.44 10.39
C VAL A 72 7.71 2.35 10.11
N ILE A 73 8.20 1.21 9.64
CA ILE A 73 7.41 -0.01 9.50
C ILE A 73 7.86 -0.99 10.57
N ILE A 74 6.92 -1.44 11.40
CA ILE A 74 7.20 -2.36 12.48
C ILE A 74 7.24 -3.78 11.91
N THR A 75 8.44 -4.36 11.86
CA THR A 75 8.68 -5.71 11.31
C THR A 75 8.74 -6.80 12.36
N ARG A 76 8.76 -6.46 13.65
CA ARG A 76 8.77 -7.43 14.74
C ARG A 76 7.35 -7.68 15.24
N PRO A 77 6.84 -8.92 15.23
CA PRO A 77 5.49 -9.20 15.73
C PRO A 77 5.26 -8.84 17.20
N SER A 78 6.28 -9.07 18.05
CA SER A 78 6.21 -8.71 19.47
C SER A 78 6.02 -7.21 19.68
N GLU A 79 6.70 -6.39 18.86
CA GLU A 79 6.55 -4.94 18.88
C GLU A 79 5.15 -4.52 18.43
N ARG A 80 4.61 -5.12 17.35
CA ARG A 80 3.22 -4.86 16.90
C ARG A 80 2.18 -5.18 17.97
N LEU A 81 2.38 -6.24 18.74
CA LEU A 81 1.47 -6.62 19.84
C LEU A 81 1.57 -5.65 21.03
N GLN A 82 2.76 -5.10 21.28
CA GLN A 82 2.98 -4.14 22.36
C GLN A 82 2.46 -2.74 22.01
N THR A 83 2.71 -2.27 20.79
CA THR A 83 2.32 -0.92 20.34
C THR A 83 0.94 -0.86 19.71
N MET A 84 0.39 -2.01 19.31
CA MET A 84 -0.84 -2.12 18.50
C MET A 84 -0.76 -1.36 17.16
N GLN A 85 0.45 -1.08 16.68
CA GLN A 85 0.74 -0.38 15.43
C GLN A 85 1.47 -1.31 14.45
N GLN A 86 1.19 -1.16 13.15
CA GLN A 86 1.91 -1.88 12.09
C GLN A 86 3.00 -1.00 11.45
N GLY A 87 2.80 0.32 11.48
CA GLY A 87 3.72 1.35 11.04
C GLY A 87 3.27 2.70 11.61
N TYR A 88 4.11 3.72 11.42
CA TYR A 88 3.76 5.10 11.72
C TYR A 88 4.66 6.08 10.96
N ALA A 89 4.09 7.21 10.54
CA ALA A 89 4.80 8.36 9.98
C ALA A 89 4.84 9.53 10.97
N ILE A 90 6.03 10.06 11.24
CA ILE A 90 6.20 11.29 12.02
C ILE A 90 6.19 12.46 11.05
N THR A 91 5.05 13.15 10.96
CA THR A 91 4.84 14.28 10.06
C THR A 91 4.68 15.61 10.83
N GLN A 92 5.07 16.71 10.19
CA GLN A 92 4.92 18.06 10.70
C GLN A 92 4.16 18.89 9.69
N SER A 93 2.84 19.01 9.87
CA SER A 93 1.95 19.76 8.99
C SER A 93 2.07 21.26 9.22
N LYS A 94 1.97 22.05 8.14
CA LYS A 94 1.81 23.50 8.22
C LYS A 94 0.33 23.84 8.37
N GLY A 95 -0.10 24.08 9.61
CA GLY A 95 -1.47 24.49 9.92
C GLY A 95 -2.51 23.37 9.79
N LEU A 96 -3.77 23.72 10.06
CA LEU A 96 -4.90 22.79 10.15
C LEU A 96 -5.25 22.14 8.81
N ILE A 97 -5.21 22.90 7.71
CA ILE A 97 -5.49 22.39 6.36
C ILE A 97 -4.44 21.34 5.97
N GLY A 98 -3.16 21.60 6.25
CA GLY A 98 -2.11 20.63 5.97
C GLY A 98 -2.26 19.35 6.80
N GLN A 99 -2.69 19.47 8.06
CA GLN A 99 -2.98 18.31 8.90
C GLN A 99 -4.18 17.51 8.37
N PHE A 100 -5.25 18.19 7.96
CA PHE A 100 -6.40 17.57 7.32
C PHE A 100 -6.01 16.76 6.06
N ILE A 101 -5.25 17.39 5.14
CA ILE A 101 -4.78 16.75 3.90
C ILE A 101 -3.86 15.56 4.22
N THR A 102 -2.94 15.72 5.18
CA THR A 102 -2.04 14.64 5.63
C THR A 102 -2.79 13.43 6.15
N THR A 103 -3.78 13.65 7.03
CA THR A 103 -4.55 12.58 7.66
C THR A 103 -5.45 11.86 6.66
N LEU A 104 -5.99 12.55 5.64
CA LEU A 104 -6.72 11.89 4.55
C LEU A 104 -5.83 10.97 3.69
N GLY A 105 -4.57 11.35 3.48
CA GLY A 105 -3.67 10.68 2.54
C GLY A 105 -3.44 9.20 2.83
N GLY A 106 -3.44 8.80 4.11
CA GLY A 106 -3.15 7.41 4.51
C GLY A 106 -4.13 6.40 3.93
N TYR A 107 -5.43 6.66 4.06
CA TYR A 107 -6.49 5.79 3.54
C TYR A 107 -6.75 5.95 2.03
N ILE A 108 -6.25 7.01 1.40
CA ILE A 108 -6.36 7.22 -0.05
C ILE A 108 -5.26 6.46 -0.82
N MET A 109 -4.07 6.31 -0.23
CA MET A 109 -2.91 5.83 -0.95
C MET A 109 -2.99 4.33 -1.35
N PRO A 110 -3.44 3.38 -0.51
CA PRO A 110 -3.61 1.99 -0.90
C PRO A 110 -4.56 1.76 -2.10
N PRO A 111 -5.81 2.28 -2.12
CA PRO A 111 -6.67 2.13 -3.30
C PRO A 111 -6.12 2.87 -4.52
N LEU A 112 -5.43 4.01 -4.35
CA LEU A 112 -4.78 4.71 -5.44
C LEU A 112 -3.66 3.86 -6.08
N MET A 113 -2.78 3.27 -5.26
CA MET A 113 -1.70 2.42 -5.78
C MET A 113 -2.21 1.14 -6.42
N LEU A 114 -3.31 0.55 -5.90
CA LEU A 114 -3.98 -0.56 -6.56
C LEU A 114 -4.42 -0.16 -7.97
N LEU A 115 -5.07 0.99 -8.13
CA LEU A 115 -5.52 1.49 -9.45
C LEU A 115 -4.37 1.84 -10.38
N ILE A 116 -3.29 2.45 -9.87
CA ILE A 116 -2.09 2.73 -10.66
C ILE A 116 -1.48 1.43 -11.16
N GLY A 117 -1.40 0.39 -10.32
CA GLY A 117 -0.88 -0.91 -10.74
C GLY A 117 -1.75 -1.59 -11.79
N LEU A 118 -3.07 -1.63 -11.57
CA LEU A 118 -4.01 -2.22 -12.54
C LEU A 118 -3.98 -1.50 -13.88
N SER A 119 -4.04 -0.16 -13.87
CA SER A 119 -3.98 0.64 -15.10
C SER A 119 -2.63 0.52 -15.80
N ALA A 120 -1.52 0.51 -15.06
CA ALA A 120 -0.20 0.31 -15.64
C ALA A 120 -0.10 -1.02 -16.38
N ALA A 121 -0.62 -2.12 -15.82
CA ALA A 121 -0.65 -3.41 -16.53
C ALA A 121 -1.63 -3.40 -17.72
N TYR A 122 -2.84 -2.83 -17.55
CA TYR A 122 -3.85 -2.76 -18.61
C TYR A 122 -3.36 -2.00 -19.85
N TYR A 123 -2.64 -0.90 -19.66
CA TYR A 123 -2.06 -0.11 -20.75
C TYR A 123 -0.69 -0.60 -21.23
N GLY A 124 -0.21 -1.76 -20.76
CA GLY A 124 1.06 -2.33 -21.23
C GLY A 124 2.33 -1.64 -20.69
N HIS A 125 2.22 -0.96 -19.54
CA HIS A 125 3.31 -0.24 -18.87
C HIS A 125 3.56 -0.68 -17.40
N PRO A 126 3.58 -1.99 -17.06
CA PRO A 126 3.78 -2.48 -15.69
C PRO A 126 5.13 -2.07 -15.07
N SER A 127 6.15 -1.80 -15.88
CA SER A 127 7.44 -1.28 -15.45
C SER A 127 7.33 0.06 -14.71
N LEU A 128 6.42 0.95 -15.14
CA LEU A 128 6.19 2.25 -14.50
C LEU A 128 5.70 2.11 -13.07
N PHE A 129 4.83 1.12 -12.82
CA PHE A 129 4.36 0.81 -11.47
C PHE A 129 5.49 0.32 -10.57
N LEU A 130 6.34 -0.59 -11.06
CA LEU A 130 7.52 -1.05 -10.32
C LEU A 130 8.52 0.08 -10.07
N SER A 131 8.76 0.94 -11.06
CA SER A 131 9.61 2.13 -10.92
C SER A 131 9.04 3.12 -9.90
N ALA A 132 7.73 3.33 -9.87
CA ALA A 132 7.08 4.17 -8.87
C ALA A 132 7.34 3.62 -7.46
N TYR A 133 7.19 2.30 -7.24
CA TYR A 133 7.55 1.68 -5.96
C TYR A 133 9.03 1.83 -5.63
N ILE A 134 9.94 1.63 -6.58
CA ILE A 134 11.39 1.86 -6.37
C ILE A 134 11.64 3.29 -5.87
N ILE A 135 11.03 4.29 -6.49
CA ILE A 135 11.16 5.70 -6.08
C ILE A 135 10.62 5.91 -4.66
N ILE A 136 9.44 5.34 -4.34
CA ILE A 136 8.86 5.37 -2.99
C ILE A 136 9.82 4.75 -1.98
N PHE A 137 10.42 3.59 -2.30
CA PHE A 137 11.35 2.88 -1.43
C PHE A 137 12.67 3.62 -1.24
N ILE A 138 13.22 4.24 -2.29
CA ILE A 138 14.39 5.11 -2.19
C ILE A 138 14.09 6.30 -1.26
N TYR A 139 12.95 6.93 -1.44
CA TYR A 139 12.53 8.04 -0.60
C TYR A 139 12.30 7.61 0.86
N PHE A 140 11.65 6.46 1.06
CA PHE A 140 11.47 5.84 2.37
C PHE A 140 12.83 5.56 3.03
N LEU A 141 13.81 5.04 2.28
CA LEU A 141 15.18 4.83 2.77
C LEU A 141 15.86 6.11 3.20
N MET A 142 15.57 7.27 2.60
CA MET A 142 16.14 8.54 3.05
C MET A 142 15.55 8.95 4.40
N LEU A 143 14.25 8.76 4.59
CA LEU A 143 13.53 9.19 5.80
C LEU A 143 13.68 8.24 6.99
N THR A 144 13.59 6.93 6.76
CA THR A 144 13.39 5.97 7.85
C THR A 144 14.61 5.83 8.75
N SER A 145 14.38 5.73 10.06
CA SER A 145 15.40 5.28 11.01
C SER A 145 15.76 3.79 10.84
N ARG A 146 14.90 2.95 10.24
CA ARG A 146 15.10 1.48 10.11
C ARG A 146 15.44 1.06 8.67
N LYS A 147 16.72 1.03 8.32
CA LYS A 147 17.17 0.84 6.92
C LYS A 147 17.09 -0.59 6.37
N LEU A 148 17.24 -1.62 7.22
CA LEU A 148 17.47 -2.99 6.73
C LEU A 148 16.30 -3.55 5.89
N SER A 149 15.07 -3.48 6.40
CA SER A 149 13.92 -4.02 5.67
C SER A 149 13.65 -3.31 4.34
N PRO A 150 13.67 -1.97 4.25
CA PRO A 150 13.51 -1.32 2.95
C PRO A 150 14.65 -1.56 1.97
N ILE A 151 15.90 -1.76 2.43
CA ILE A 151 17.01 -2.15 1.53
C ILE A 151 16.71 -3.49 0.86
N ILE A 152 16.29 -4.49 1.64
CA ILE A 152 15.97 -5.82 1.11
C ILE A 152 14.85 -5.72 0.07
N VAL A 153 13.78 -5.01 0.39
CA VAL A 153 12.65 -4.86 -0.53
C VAL A 153 13.03 -4.07 -1.78
N LEU A 154 13.85 -3.02 -1.64
CA LEU A 154 14.36 -2.27 -2.79
C LEU A 154 15.18 -3.14 -3.74
N ILE A 155 16.05 -4.02 -3.22
CA ILE A 155 16.81 -4.97 -4.03
C ILE A 155 15.86 -5.90 -4.81
N ILE A 156 14.80 -6.39 -4.16
CA ILE A 156 13.78 -7.22 -4.82
C ILE A 156 13.11 -6.44 -5.96
N PHE A 157 12.68 -5.20 -5.75
CA PHE A 157 12.06 -4.39 -6.81
C PHE A 157 13.00 -4.10 -7.98
N ILE A 158 14.28 -3.79 -7.71
CA ILE A 158 15.28 -3.58 -8.76
C ILE A 158 15.48 -4.87 -9.57
N ALA A 159 15.57 -6.02 -8.91
CA ALA A 159 15.69 -7.32 -9.57
C ALA A 159 14.45 -7.62 -10.43
N LEU A 160 13.24 -7.38 -9.91
CA LEU A 160 11.99 -7.54 -10.66
C LEU A 160 11.97 -6.70 -11.93
N LEU A 161 12.35 -5.42 -11.82
CA LEU A 161 12.37 -4.50 -12.95
C LEU A 161 13.40 -4.93 -14.00
N TYR A 162 14.58 -5.37 -13.56
CA TYR A 162 15.60 -5.91 -14.44
C TYR A 162 15.11 -7.13 -15.23
N PHE A 163 14.51 -8.11 -14.54
CA PHE A 163 14.01 -9.32 -15.20
C PHE A 163 12.80 -9.06 -16.10
N LEU A 164 11.96 -8.08 -15.77
CA LEU A 164 10.86 -7.66 -16.63
C LEU A 164 11.39 -7.18 -18.00
N VAL A 165 12.41 -6.33 -17.99
CA VAL A 165 13.00 -5.77 -19.22
C VAL A 165 13.72 -6.83 -20.06
N GLN A 166 14.25 -7.88 -19.41
CA GLN A 166 15.00 -8.99 -20.04
C GLN A 166 14.12 -10.19 -20.46
N HIS A 167 12.79 -10.01 -20.55
CA HIS A 167 11.80 -11.09 -20.71
C HIS A 167 12.11 -12.11 -21.83
N ASP A 168 12.67 -11.68 -22.96
CA ASP A 168 12.96 -12.54 -24.12
C ASP A 168 13.98 -13.67 -23.84
N ASN A 169 14.82 -13.51 -22.82
CA ASN A 169 15.92 -14.45 -22.57
C ASN A 169 15.62 -15.50 -21.47
N GLN A 170 14.60 -15.31 -20.62
CA GLN A 170 14.39 -16.18 -19.46
C GLN A 170 12.92 -16.32 -19.01
N LEU A 171 12.19 -17.24 -19.62
CA LEU A 171 10.76 -17.52 -19.36
C LEU A 171 10.41 -17.72 -17.87
N LEU A 172 11.26 -18.43 -17.10
CA LEU A 172 11.05 -18.65 -15.66
C LEU A 172 11.01 -17.35 -14.86
N PHE A 173 11.91 -16.41 -15.17
CA PHE A 173 11.99 -15.13 -14.46
C PHE A 173 10.82 -14.22 -14.83
N TYR A 174 10.33 -14.28 -16.07
CA TYR A 174 9.10 -13.57 -16.47
C TYR A 174 7.88 -14.06 -15.67
N TYR A 175 7.69 -15.37 -15.49
CA TYR A 175 6.60 -15.90 -14.66
C TYR A 175 6.74 -15.51 -13.18
N LEU A 176 7.96 -15.50 -12.64
CA LEU A 176 8.21 -15.05 -11.28
C LEU A 176 7.87 -13.56 -11.10
N VAL A 177 8.29 -12.70 -12.03
CA VAL A 177 7.96 -11.27 -12.02
C VAL A 177 6.45 -11.06 -12.12
N THR A 178 5.79 -11.78 -13.03
CA THR A 178 4.33 -11.76 -13.18
C THR A 178 3.65 -12.16 -11.88
N PHE A 179 4.07 -13.24 -11.24
CA PHE A 179 3.51 -13.68 -9.96
C PHE A 179 3.69 -12.63 -8.86
N ILE A 180 4.88 -12.04 -8.73
CA ILE A 180 5.14 -11.02 -7.71
C ILE A 180 4.34 -9.74 -7.99
N TYR A 181 4.12 -9.39 -9.26
CA TYR A 181 3.24 -8.29 -9.63
C TYR A 181 1.80 -8.54 -9.14
N HIS A 182 1.27 -9.74 -9.39
CA HIS A 182 -0.04 -10.16 -8.88
C HIS A 182 -0.09 -10.22 -7.36
N LEU A 183 1.03 -10.60 -6.71
CA LEU A 183 1.17 -10.58 -5.26
C LEU A 183 1.01 -9.16 -4.70
N ILE A 184 1.68 -8.18 -5.29
CA ILE A 184 1.57 -6.76 -4.89
C ILE A 184 0.13 -6.27 -5.05
N LEU A 185 -0.49 -6.51 -6.21
CA LEU A 185 -1.89 -6.12 -6.45
C LEU A 185 -2.85 -6.83 -5.50
N GLY A 186 -2.64 -8.13 -5.25
CA GLY A 186 -3.47 -8.93 -4.37
C GLY A 186 -3.41 -8.49 -2.92
N VAL A 187 -2.23 -8.16 -2.38
CA VAL A 187 -2.12 -7.63 -1.01
C VAL A 187 -2.71 -6.22 -0.90
N LEU A 188 -2.59 -5.38 -1.94
CA LEU A 188 -3.25 -4.06 -1.98
C LEU A 188 -4.78 -4.19 -2.04
N LEU A 189 -5.32 -5.11 -2.85
CA LEU A 189 -6.75 -5.42 -2.86
C LEU A 189 -7.21 -5.95 -1.50
N GLY A 190 -6.43 -6.84 -0.89
CA GLY A 190 -6.66 -7.35 0.45
C GLY A 190 -6.76 -6.22 1.48
N GLU A 191 -5.84 -5.26 1.44
CA GLU A 191 -5.86 -4.05 2.28
C GLU A 191 -7.09 -3.18 2.00
N VAL A 192 -7.47 -2.94 0.74
CA VAL A 192 -8.68 -2.16 0.40
C VAL A 192 -9.95 -2.78 0.98
N LEU A 193 -10.08 -4.10 0.90
CA LEU A 193 -11.21 -4.85 1.46
C LEU A 193 -11.17 -4.86 2.99
N GLN A 194 -10.02 -5.18 3.57
CA GLN A 194 -9.82 -5.24 5.03
C GLN A 194 -10.01 -3.86 5.67
N SER A 195 -9.48 -2.80 5.04
CA SER A 195 -9.52 -1.44 5.57
C SER A 195 -10.96 -0.93 5.62
N SER A 196 -11.79 -1.26 4.63
CA SER A 196 -13.22 -0.94 4.63
C SER A 196 -13.92 -1.50 5.88
N TRP A 197 -13.63 -2.76 6.23
CA TRP A 197 -14.15 -3.38 7.46
C TRP A 197 -13.57 -2.74 8.72
N THR A 198 -12.27 -2.47 8.74
CA THR A 198 -11.58 -1.83 9.87
C THR A 198 -12.12 -0.42 10.14
N ILE A 199 -12.27 0.41 9.10
CA ILE A 199 -12.86 1.75 9.17
C ILE A 199 -14.26 1.67 9.77
N PHE A 200 -15.10 0.76 9.28
CA PHE A 200 -16.45 0.57 9.81
C PHE A 200 -16.40 0.25 11.31
N LYS A 201 -15.58 -0.71 11.72
CA LYS A 201 -15.42 -1.09 13.13
C LYS A 201 -14.92 0.10 13.98
N LEU A 202 -13.87 0.79 13.56
CA LEU A 202 -13.28 1.92 14.29
C LEU A 202 -14.24 3.10 14.43
N THR A 203 -15.15 3.28 13.47
CA THR A 203 -16.16 4.35 13.48
C THR A 203 -17.21 4.13 14.57
N PHE A 204 -17.61 2.87 14.79
CA PHE A 204 -18.71 2.53 15.72
C PHE A 204 -18.25 1.89 17.04
N GLN A 205 -16.96 1.58 17.18
CA GLN A 205 -16.40 0.99 18.39
C GLN A 205 -16.46 1.96 19.59
N ARG A 206 -16.73 1.40 20.77
CA ARG A 206 -16.71 2.08 22.06
C ARG A 206 -15.80 1.32 23.05
N PRO A 207 -14.91 1.98 23.81
CA PRO A 207 -14.57 3.42 23.76
C PRO A 207 -13.96 3.81 22.39
N ILE A 208 -14.05 5.10 22.04
CA ILE A 208 -13.58 5.58 20.73
C ILE A 208 -12.05 5.45 20.68
N PRO A 209 -11.49 4.63 19.77
CA PRO A 209 -10.05 4.49 19.66
C PRO A 209 -9.40 5.74 19.04
N SER A 210 -8.09 5.91 19.24
CA SER A 210 -7.31 6.88 18.49
C SER A 210 -7.01 6.33 17.10
N TRP A 211 -7.48 7.03 16.06
CA TRP A 211 -7.24 6.73 14.65
C TRP A 211 -7.53 7.97 13.79
N ASP A 212 -7.16 7.96 12.52
CA ASP A 212 -7.24 9.13 11.64
C ASP A 212 -8.61 9.78 11.55
N GLY A 213 -9.69 8.99 11.49
CA GLY A 213 -11.04 9.53 11.47
C GLY A 213 -11.36 10.33 12.73
N ARG A 214 -10.84 9.92 13.88
CA ARG A 214 -10.96 10.67 15.13
C ARG A 214 -10.14 11.96 15.09
N THR A 215 -8.91 11.91 14.59
CA THR A 215 -8.06 13.08 14.38
C THR A 215 -8.75 14.12 13.49
N LEU A 216 -9.35 13.70 12.37
CA LEU A 216 -10.11 14.59 11.48
C LEU A 216 -11.33 15.21 12.18
N THR A 217 -12.02 14.43 13.00
CA THR A 217 -13.18 14.92 13.78
C THR A 217 -12.76 15.98 14.79
N GLU A 218 -11.61 15.81 15.44
CA GLU A 218 -11.09 16.80 16.40
C GLU A 218 -10.64 18.09 15.71
N LEU A 219 -10.06 17.96 14.50
CA LEU A 219 -9.62 19.11 13.70
C LEU A 219 -10.78 19.91 13.09
N THR A 220 -11.81 19.23 12.60
CA THR A 220 -12.86 19.86 11.77
C THR A 220 -14.21 19.97 12.48
N ARG A 221 -14.40 19.27 13.61
CA ARG A 221 -15.70 19.06 14.27
C ARG A 221 -16.73 18.30 13.44
N ILE A 222 -16.36 17.80 12.27
CA ILE A 222 -17.22 16.97 11.42
C ILE A 222 -17.24 15.53 11.97
N PRO A 223 -18.42 14.87 12.06
CA PRO A 223 -18.51 13.50 12.54
C PRO A 223 -17.62 12.52 11.77
N THR A 224 -16.98 11.60 12.51
CA THR A 224 -16.10 10.56 11.95
C THR A 224 -16.76 9.75 10.84
N SER A 225 -18.07 9.49 10.95
CA SER A 225 -18.85 8.73 9.97
C SER A 225 -18.78 9.30 8.55
N LEU A 226 -18.68 10.62 8.38
CA LEU A 226 -18.58 11.23 7.05
C LEU A 226 -17.24 10.92 6.37
N PHE A 227 -16.14 10.96 7.12
CA PHE A 227 -14.83 10.56 6.62
C PHE A 227 -14.77 9.07 6.32
N SER A 228 -15.38 8.26 7.19
CA SER A 228 -15.51 6.81 6.98
C SER A 228 -16.27 6.48 5.71
N THR A 229 -17.40 7.15 5.45
CA THR A 229 -18.17 6.99 4.22
C THR A 229 -17.34 7.38 2.99
N LEU A 230 -16.59 8.47 3.05
CA LEU A 230 -15.71 8.89 1.95
C LEU A 230 -14.67 7.82 1.62
N TRP A 231 -13.92 7.32 2.62
CA TRP A 231 -12.88 6.31 2.39
C TRP A 231 -13.45 4.98 1.91
N ILE A 232 -14.58 4.53 2.48
CA ILE A 232 -15.26 3.32 2.02
C ILE A 232 -15.76 3.50 0.58
N ALA A 233 -16.29 4.67 0.21
CA ALA A 233 -16.71 4.95 -1.16
C ALA A 233 -15.52 4.89 -2.15
N ILE A 234 -14.35 5.41 -1.77
CA ILE A 234 -13.13 5.30 -2.57
C ILE A 234 -12.70 3.84 -2.74
N ASN A 235 -12.78 3.04 -1.68
CA ASN A 235 -12.49 1.60 -1.74
C ASN A 235 -13.48 0.84 -2.63
N ILE A 236 -14.77 1.15 -2.58
CA ILE A 236 -15.78 0.55 -3.47
C ILE A 236 -15.50 0.94 -4.93
N LEU A 237 -15.18 2.21 -5.17
CA LEU A 237 -14.84 2.69 -6.50
C LEU A 237 -13.59 1.99 -7.05
N SER A 238 -12.56 1.78 -6.23
CA SER A 238 -11.34 1.10 -6.68
C SER A 238 -11.59 -0.37 -7.03
N ILE A 239 -12.45 -1.07 -6.28
CA ILE A 239 -12.90 -2.43 -6.60
C ILE A 239 -13.69 -2.43 -7.91
N TYR A 240 -14.62 -1.49 -8.10
CA TYR A 240 -15.39 -1.37 -9.34
C TYR A 240 -14.48 -1.16 -10.57
N LEU A 241 -13.54 -0.21 -10.48
CA LEU A 241 -12.58 0.05 -11.56
C LEU A 241 -11.62 -1.13 -11.78
N MET A 242 -11.27 -1.90 -10.75
CA MET A 242 -10.49 -3.13 -10.92
C MET A 242 -11.21 -4.12 -11.81
N LEU A 243 -12.51 -4.32 -11.63
CA LEU A 243 -13.30 -5.21 -12.49
C LEU A 243 -13.25 -4.75 -13.95
N ILE A 244 -13.29 -3.43 -14.19
CA ILE A 244 -13.17 -2.87 -15.55
C ILE A 244 -11.78 -3.12 -16.15
N PHE A 245 -10.70 -2.97 -15.38
CA PHE A 245 -9.33 -3.15 -15.87
C PHE A 245 -8.90 -4.61 -16.03
N THR A 246 -9.71 -5.58 -15.59
CA THR A 246 -9.31 -7.01 -15.54
C THR A 246 -10.27 -7.96 -16.26
N ILE A 247 -11.37 -7.44 -16.82
CA ILE A 247 -12.33 -8.15 -17.69
C ILE A 247 -12.12 -7.64 -19.12
#